data_AF-A0A6A5RZE7-F1
#
_entry.id   AF-A0A6A5RZE7-F1
#
_cell.length_a   1.000
_cell.length_b   1.000
_cell.length_c   1.000
_cell.angle_alpha   90.00
_cell.angle_beta   90.00
_cell.angle_gamma   90.00
#
_symmetry.space_group_name_H-M   'P 1'
#
loop_
_entity.id
_entity.type
_entity.pdbx_description
1 polymer ?
#
loop_
_entity_poly.entity_id
_entity_poly.type
_entity_poly.pdbx_seq_one_letter_code
_entity_poly.pdbx_strand_id
1 'polypeptide(L)'
;WISCFLHRYPNELLTAWSAPMEKQRHDAASYDSFRLYFDLLHSTIRQHAIEVENTYNMDEKGFMIGVIGKSVRIFDKKLFGL
;
A
#
# COMPACT_ATOMS: atom_id res chain seq x y z
N TRP A 1 26.61 6.71 -1.52
CA TRP A 1 26.31 5.43 -2.20
C TRP A 1 25.22 5.58 -3.27
N ILE A 2 23.98 5.95 -2.94
CA ILE A 2 22.88 6.11 -3.93
C ILE A 2 23.27 7.03 -5.09
N SER A 3 23.81 8.22 -4.81
CA SER A 3 24.22 9.15 -5.87
C SER A 3 25.32 8.56 -6.76
N CYS A 4 26.28 7.83 -6.20
CA CYS A 4 27.32 7.15 -6.96
C CYS A 4 26.76 5.99 -7.81
N PHE A 5 25.76 5.26 -7.29
CA PHE A 5 25.08 4.18 -8.00
C PHE A 5 24.30 4.71 -9.20
N LEU A 6 23.54 5.79 -9.03
CA LEU A 6 22.84 6.47 -10.12
C LEU A 6 23.81 7.05 -11.15
N HIS A 7 24.93 7.61 -10.70
CA HIS A 7 25.98 8.13 -11.59
C HIS A 7 26.66 7.03 -12.39
N ARG A 8 26.79 5.82 -11.84
CA ARG A 8 27.39 4.67 -12.53
C ARG A 8 26.49 4.12 -13.65
N TYR A 9 25.18 4.25 -13.53
CA TYR A 9 24.20 3.70 -14.48
C TYR A 9 23.21 4.77 -14.99
N PRO A 10 23.70 5.87 -15.60
CA PRO A 10 22.86 7.03 -15.93
C PRO A 10 21.85 6.74 -17.05
N ASN A 11 22.17 5.81 -17.93
CA ASN A 11 21.33 5.43 -19.07
C ASN A 11 20.39 4.27 -18.77
N GLU A 12 20.59 3.57 -17.65
CA GLU A 12 19.82 2.38 -17.29
C GLU A 12 18.84 2.64 -16.14
N LEU A 13 19.16 3.59 -15.26
CA LEU A 13 18.35 3.84 -14.07
C LEU A 13 17.60 5.17 -14.15
N LEU A 14 16.40 5.16 -13.57
CA LEU A 14 15.54 6.32 -13.38
C LEU A 14 15.12 6.41 -11.92
N THR A 15 14.98 7.63 -11.41
CA THR A 15 14.43 7.87 -10.07
C THR A 15 13.07 8.52 -10.17
N ALA A 16 12.14 8.05 -9.34
CA ALA A 16 10.84 8.68 -9.20
C ALA A 16 10.43 8.75 -7.73
N TRP A 17 9.67 9.79 -7.41
CA TRP A 17 9.07 9.93 -6.09
C TRP A 17 7.83 9.05 -5.98
N SER A 18 7.78 8.18 -4.97
CA SER A 18 6.56 7.46 -4.66
C SER A 18 5.54 8.41 -4.03
N ALA A 19 4.28 8.31 -4.47
CA ALA A 19 3.20 8.95 -3.75
C ALA A 19 3.10 8.36 -2.32
N PRO A 20 2.61 9.12 -1.34
CA PRO A 20 2.25 8.56 -0.04
C PRO A 20 1.21 7.45 -0.24
N MET A 21 1.35 6.34 0.50
CA MET A 21 0.40 5.23 0.44
C MET A 21 -1.05 5.69 0.70
N GLU A 22 -1.22 6.73 1.52
CA GLU A 22 -2.52 7.30 1.84
C GLU A 22 -3.28 7.82 0.61
N LYS A 23 -2.58 8.50 -0.31
CA LYS A 23 -3.21 9.01 -1.53
C LYS A 23 -3.72 7.86 -2.40
N GLN A 24 -2.91 6.82 -2.57
CA GLN A 24 -3.29 5.66 -3.37
C GLN A 24 -4.47 4.91 -2.75
N ARG A 25 -4.56 4.86 -1.42
CA ARG A 25 -5.72 4.28 -0.73
C ARG A 25 -6.99 5.10 -0.94
N HIS A 26 -6.90 6.41 -0.80
CA HIS A 26 -8.03 7.28 -1.06
C HIS A 26 -8.55 7.09 -2.50
N ASP A 27 -7.66 7.00 -3.47
CA ASP A 27 -8.03 6.81 -4.88
C ASP A 27 -8.59 5.39 -5.16
N ALA A 28 -8.14 4.38 -4.43
CA ALA A 28 -8.61 2.99 -4.56
C ALA A 28 -9.85 2.66 -3.71
N ALA A 29 -10.20 3.53 -2.77
CA ALA A 29 -11.35 3.36 -1.89
C ALA A 29 -12.63 3.66 -2.66
N SER A 30 -13.46 2.65 -2.85
CA SER A 30 -14.78 2.79 -3.45
C SER A 30 -15.87 2.41 -2.46
N TYR A 31 -17.03 3.06 -2.56
CA TYR A 31 -18.20 2.73 -1.75
C TYR A 31 -18.58 1.25 -1.87
N ASP A 32 -18.59 0.73 -3.10
CA ASP A 32 -18.98 -0.66 -3.37
C ASP A 32 -17.99 -1.66 -2.73
N SER A 33 -16.69 -1.34 -2.74
CA SER A 33 -15.68 -2.17 -2.06
C SER A 33 -15.94 -2.26 -0.56
N PHE A 34 -16.27 -1.14 0.09
CA PHE A 34 -16.59 -1.13 1.53
C PHE A 34 -17.88 -1.89 1.81
N ARG A 35 -18.93 -1.66 1.01
CA ARG A 35 -20.20 -2.34 1.18
C ARG A 35 -20.03 -3.86 1.08
N LEU A 36 -19.36 -4.35 0.04
CA LEU A 36 -19.11 -5.78 -0.15
C LEU A 36 -18.27 -6.37 0.99
N TYR A 37 -17.27 -5.64 1.47
CA TYR A 37 -16.46 -6.06 2.62
C TYR A 37 -17.31 -6.21 3.89
N PHE A 38 -18.13 -5.21 4.22
CA PHE A 38 -18.98 -5.27 5.41
C PHE A 38 -20.08 -6.33 5.31
N ASP A 39 -20.68 -6.50 4.14
CA ASP A 39 -21.67 -7.56 3.91
C ASP A 39 -21.05 -8.95 4.15
N LEU A 40 -19.84 -9.18 3.62
CA LEU A 40 -19.09 -10.41 3.85
C LEU A 40 -18.73 -10.57 5.33
N LEU A 41 -18.17 -9.55 5.97
CA LEU A 41 -17.78 -9.56 7.39
C LEU A 41 -18.97 -9.94 8.29
N HIS A 42 -20.12 -9.29 8.10
CA HIS A 42 -21.32 -9.60 8.86
C HIS A 42 -21.85 -11.01 8.59
N SER A 43 -21.74 -11.50 7.35
CA SER A 43 -22.11 -12.89 7.03
C SER A 43 -21.22 -13.89 7.78
N THR A 44 -19.91 -13.65 7.84
CA THR A 44 -18.95 -14.52 8.52
C THR A 44 -19.15 -14.49 10.04
N ILE A 45 -19.35 -13.32 10.64
CA ILE A 45 -19.64 -13.19 12.08
C ILE A 45 -20.88 -14.02 12.44
N ARG A 46 -21.96 -13.91 11.66
CA ARG A 46 -23.19 -14.70 11.87
C ARG A 46 -22.95 -16.20 11.67
N GLN A 47 -22.25 -16.59 10.62
CA GLN A 47 -21.97 -17.99 10.30
C GLN A 47 -21.18 -18.70 11.41
N HIS A 48 -20.25 -17.98 12.04
CA HIS A 48 -19.35 -18.53 13.06
C HIS A 48 -19.77 -18.20 14.50
N ALA A 49 -20.92 -17.52 14.69
CA ALA A 49 -21.39 -17.04 15.98
C ALA A 49 -20.29 -16.32 16.79
N ILE A 50 -19.51 -15.48 16.10
CA ILE A 50 -18.40 -14.76 16.74
C ILE A 50 -18.96 -13.72 17.69
N GLU A 51 -18.59 -13.83 18.96
CA GLU A 51 -18.95 -12.84 19.98
C GLU A 51 -18.09 -11.58 19.83
N VAL A 52 -18.67 -10.44 20.18
CA VAL A 52 -18.01 -9.12 20.03
C VAL A 52 -16.70 -9.06 20.81
N GLU A 53 -16.65 -9.70 21.98
CA GLU A 53 -15.45 -9.81 22.82
C GLU A 53 -14.30 -10.58 22.17
N ASN A 54 -14.60 -11.44 21.20
CA ASN A 54 -13.63 -12.22 20.43
C ASN A 54 -13.25 -11.55 19.10
N THR A 55 -13.58 -10.26 18.92
CA THR A 55 -13.19 -9.48 17.75
C THR A 55 -11.93 -8.67 18.06
N TYR A 56 -10.79 -9.13 17.52
CA TYR A 56 -9.49 -8.48 17.73
C TYR A 56 -9.05 -7.73 16.47
N ASN A 57 -8.57 -6.50 16.65
CA ASN A 57 -7.96 -5.74 15.56
C ASN A 57 -6.51 -6.23 15.36
N MET A 58 -6.22 -6.73 14.16
CA MET A 58 -4.86 -7.11 13.76
C MET A 58 -4.26 -5.97 12.94
N ASP A 59 -3.86 -4.87 13.60
CA ASP A 59 -3.24 -3.73 12.92
C ASP A 59 -1.71 -3.72 13.08
N GLU A 60 -1.01 -4.34 12.14
CA GLU A 60 0.44 -4.14 11.95
C GLU A 60 0.73 -3.04 10.91
N LYS A 61 -0.25 -2.70 10.08
CA LYS A 61 -0.02 -1.84 8.90
C LYS A 61 -0.11 -0.36 9.25
N GLY A 62 -0.86 0.02 10.27
CA GLY A 62 -1.02 1.36 10.84
C GLY A 62 0.32 2.04 11.11
N PHE A 63 1.25 1.30 11.72
CA PHE A 63 2.58 1.82 12.05
C PHE A 63 3.39 2.19 10.80
N MET A 64 3.46 1.29 9.82
CA MET A 64 4.17 1.57 8.56
C MET A 64 3.57 2.76 7.81
N ILE A 65 2.27 3.00 7.90
CA ILE A 65 1.62 4.13 7.22
C ILE A 65 2.06 5.47 7.83
N GLY A 66 2.18 5.51 9.16
CA GLY A 66 2.67 6.71 9.87
C GLY A 66 4.17 6.98 9.64
N VAL A 67 4.95 5.92 9.41
CA VAL A 67 6.42 6.01 9.27
C VAL A 67 6.86 6.17 7.81
N ILE A 68 6.15 5.56 6.85
CA ILE A 68 6.52 5.59 5.43
C ILE A 68 5.93 6.83 4.76
N GLY A 69 6.72 7.90 4.75
CA GLY A 69 6.46 9.11 3.95
C GLY A 69 6.80 8.96 2.47
N LYS A 70 6.93 10.10 1.76
CA LYS A 70 7.42 10.12 0.37
C LYS A 70 8.84 9.54 0.32
N SER A 71 9.06 8.57 -0.56
CA SER A 71 10.36 7.92 -0.74
C SER A 71 10.80 8.01 -2.20
N VAL A 72 12.10 8.13 -2.44
CA VAL A 72 12.67 8.00 -3.79
C VAL A 72 12.83 6.52 -4.09
N ARG A 73 12.29 6.10 -5.23
CA ARG A 73 12.46 4.73 -5.75
C ARG A 73 13.31 4.79 -7.01
N ILE A 74 14.12 3.76 -7.19
CA ILE A 74 15.00 3.58 -8.35
C ILE A 74 14.37 2.48 -9.22
N PHE A 75 14.27 2.75 -10.51
CA PHE A 75 13.71 1.82 -11.48
C PHE A 75 14.68 1.63 -12.65
N ASP A 76 14.57 0.47 -13.31
CA ASP A 76 15.21 0.22 -14.59
C ASP A 76 14.38 0.87 -15.70
N LYS A 77 15.03 1.67 -16.55
CA LYS A 77 14.42 2.35 -17.70
C LYS A 77 13.81 1.37 -18.71
N LYS A 78 14.37 0.17 -18.83
CA LYS A 78 13.86 -0.90 -19.71
C LYS A 78 12.41 -1.29 -19.38
N LEU A 79 12.02 -1.21 -18.10
CA LEU A 79 10.66 -1.51 -17.66
C LEU A 79 9.62 -0.53 -18.23
N PHE A 80 10.06 0.64 -18.70
CA PHE A 80 9.21 1.70 -19.24
C PHE A 80 9.44 1.95 -20.74
N GLY A 81 10.25 1.12 -21.41
CA GLY A 81 10.60 1.29 -22.82
C GLY A 81 11.44 2.54 -23.10
N LEU A 82 12.18 3.03 -22.10
CA LEU A 82 13.07 4.19 -22.15
C LEU A 82 14.55 3.79 -22.28
#